data_AF-A0A9E3F3Z6-F1
#
_entry.id   AF-A0A9E3F3Z6-F1
#
_cell.length_a   1.000
_cell.length_b   1.000
_cell.length_c   1.000
_cell.angle_alpha   90.00
_cell.angle_beta   90.00
_cell.angle_gamma   90.00
#
_symmetry.space_group_name_H-M   'P 1'
#
loop_
_entity.id
_entity.type
_entity.pdbx_description
1 polymer ?
#
loop_
_entity_poly.entity_id
_entity_poly.type
_entity_poly.pdbx_seq_one_letter_code
_entity_poly.pdbx_strand_id
1 'polypeptide(L)'
;MTRSDQSWSGPETAREQKGTHTLEDTGRQQPAEQQHTKKPSGAGGVGMEEVMHTAEMQSIPIDFAGLIRAGVIERRGPWYKVHRWEDLPEHARAQISDWKSGQEMVVRFHRPTKKLKASASPSQSQDAEQEPT
;
A
#
# COMPACT_ATOMS: atom_id res chain seq x y z
N MET A 1 -46.41 15.05 32.76
CA MET A 1 -45.29 14.98 33.71
C MET A 1 -44.03 15.37 32.97
N THR A 2 -43.50 16.55 33.29
CA THR A 2 -42.31 17.20 32.72
C THR A 2 -41.03 16.65 33.36
N ARG A 3 -40.00 16.38 32.56
CA ARG A 3 -38.62 16.12 33.02
C ARG A 3 -37.70 16.92 32.09
N SER A 4 -37.39 18.16 32.46
CA SER A 4 -36.23 18.56 33.28
C SER A 4 -34.90 18.34 32.56
N ASP A 5 -34.58 19.37 31.77
CA ASP A 5 -33.28 20.03 31.65
C ASP A 5 -32.22 19.54 32.66
N GLN A 6 -31.12 18.99 32.15
CA GLN A 6 -29.87 18.89 32.89
C GLN A 6 -28.75 19.39 31.98
N SER A 7 -28.67 20.71 31.96
CA SER A 7 -27.48 21.49 31.64
C SER A 7 -26.33 21.07 32.57
N TRP A 8 -25.24 20.54 32.00
CA TRP A 8 -24.01 20.24 32.73
C TRP A 8 -22.95 21.25 32.32
N SER A 9 -22.62 22.15 33.25
CA SER A 9 -21.56 23.16 33.11
C SER A 9 -20.30 22.76 33.89
N GLY A 10 -19.16 22.77 33.19
CA GLY A 10 -17.81 22.97 33.75
C GLY A 10 -17.07 21.72 34.25
N PRO A 11 -15.73 21.80 34.45
CA PRO A 11 -14.91 23.02 34.56
C PRO A 11 -13.91 23.26 33.43
N GLU A 12 -13.77 24.55 33.09
CA GLU A 12 -12.75 25.12 32.23
C GLU A 12 -11.43 25.20 33.01
N THR A 13 -10.47 24.33 32.68
CA THR A 13 -9.13 24.38 33.29
C THR A 13 -8.30 25.46 32.61
N ALA A 14 -8.16 26.57 33.32
CA ALA A 14 -7.12 27.55 33.10
C ALA A 14 -5.73 26.89 33.12
N ARG A 15 -4.92 27.13 32.08
CA ARG A 15 -3.47 27.02 32.18
C ARG A 15 -2.80 28.13 31.39
N GLU A 16 -2.60 29.21 32.11
CA GLU A 16 -1.61 30.23 31.86
C GLU A 16 -0.21 29.61 32.00
N GLN A 17 0.66 29.71 30.99
CA GLN A 17 2.11 29.92 31.18
C GLN A 17 2.67 30.69 29.99
N LYS A 18 3.08 31.92 30.29
CA LYS A 18 3.72 32.89 29.41
C LYS A 18 5.22 32.70 29.63
N GLY A 19 5.89 32.01 28.71
CA GLY A 19 7.34 31.87 28.71
C GLY A 19 7.94 32.81 27.68
N THR A 20 8.47 33.95 28.12
CA THR A 20 9.32 34.82 27.30
C THR A 20 10.67 34.14 27.14
N HIS A 21 10.92 33.53 25.98
CA HIS A 21 12.22 32.98 25.64
C HIS A 21 13.14 34.11 25.17
N THR A 22 14.14 34.42 26.00
CA THR A 22 15.28 35.27 25.71
C THR A 22 15.97 34.83 24.42
N LEU A 23 16.07 35.72 23.44
CA LEU A 23 16.81 35.52 22.21
C LEU A 23 18.28 35.91 22.49
N GLU A 24 19.11 34.95 22.89
CA GLU A 24 20.56 35.15 22.91
C GLU A 24 21.08 35.05 21.47
N ASP A 25 21.47 36.22 20.96
CA ASP A 25 22.35 36.43 19.83
C ASP A 25 23.64 35.62 20.07
N THR A 26 23.81 34.54 19.33
CA THR A 26 25.09 33.82 19.29
C THR A 26 25.37 33.39 17.86
N GLY A 27 26.41 34.00 17.31
CA GLY A 27 27.33 33.28 16.44
C GLY A 27 26.87 33.18 14.99
N ARG A 28 27.15 34.25 14.26
CA ARG A 28 27.46 34.24 12.83
C ARG A 28 28.52 33.16 12.54
N GLN A 29 28.09 31.96 12.17
CA GLN A 29 28.93 30.97 11.49
C GLN A 29 28.48 30.80 10.03
N GLN A 30 29.48 30.73 9.18
CA GLN A 30 29.44 30.85 7.73
C GLN A 30 28.73 29.63 7.08
N PRO A 31 27.84 29.81 6.09
CA PRO A 31 27.36 28.71 5.26
C PRO A 31 28.29 28.51 4.06
N ALA A 32 29.38 27.80 4.26
CA ALA A 32 30.17 27.14 3.22
C ALA A 32 30.78 25.92 3.91
N GLU A 33 30.29 24.69 3.72
CA GLU A 33 30.30 23.97 2.46
C GLU A 33 29.07 23.07 2.32
N GLN A 34 28.32 23.24 1.22
CA GLN A 34 27.43 22.20 0.73
C GLN A 34 28.27 21.09 0.09
N GLN A 35 28.73 20.13 0.90
CA GLN A 35 29.15 18.81 0.43
C GLN A 35 28.34 17.71 1.12
N HIS A 36 27.00 17.84 1.06
CA HIS A 36 26.10 16.73 1.33
C HIS A 36 25.46 16.27 0.01
N THR A 37 26.28 15.77 -0.92
CA THR A 37 25.82 14.70 -1.83
C THR A 37 25.96 13.37 -1.10
N LYS A 38 25.32 13.25 0.08
CA LYS A 38 24.90 11.96 0.59
C LYS A 38 23.77 11.49 -0.31
N LYS A 39 24.13 11.06 -1.52
CA LYS A 39 23.39 9.98 -2.17
C LYS A 39 23.26 8.90 -1.10
N PRO A 40 22.06 8.44 -0.75
CA PRO A 40 21.96 7.17 -0.05
C PRO A 40 22.46 6.11 -1.04
N SER A 41 23.77 5.87 -1.04
CA SER A 41 24.40 4.67 -1.58
C SER A 41 24.09 3.55 -0.59
N GLY A 42 22.80 3.25 -0.50
CA GLY A 42 22.20 2.16 0.23
C GLY A 42 21.30 1.42 -0.74
N ALA A 43 21.86 1.02 -1.89
CA ALA A 43 21.38 -0.18 -2.54
C ALA A 43 21.71 -1.34 -1.59
N GLY A 44 20.91 -1.48 -0.53
CA GLY A 44 20.70 -2.77 0.12
C GLY A 44 20.06 -3.64 -0.93
N GLY A 45 20.90 -4.23 -1.76
CA GLY A 45 20.48 -5.05 -2.88
C GLY A 45 19.81 -6.28 -2.32
N VAL A 46 18.47 -6.25 -2.28
CA VAL A 46 17.70 -7.45 -2.56
C VAL A 46 18.30 -8.03 -3.84
N GLY A 47 18.90 -9.22 -3.75
CA GLY A 47 19.60 -9.83 -4.87
C GLY A 47 18.67 -9.88 -6.09
N MET A 48 19.22 -9.76 -7.30
CA MET A 48 18.41 -9.81 -8.52
C MET A 48 17.52 -11.07 -8.55
N GLU A 49 18.02 -12.17 -7.99
CA GLU A 49 17.28 -13.42 -7.76
C GLU A 49 16.10 -13.27 -6.79
N GLU A 50 16.25 -12.52 -5.70
CA GLU A 50 15.18 -12.27 -4.72
C GLU A 50 14.08 -11.36 -5.29
N VAL A 51 14.47 -10.38 -6.12
CA VAL A 51 13.53 -9.55 -6.87
C VAL A 51 12.77 -10.38 -7.90
N MET A 52 13.46 -11.24 -8.65
CA MET A 52 12.84 -12.16 -9.61
C MET A 52 11.88 -13.14 -8.93
N HIS A 53 12.30 -13.74 -7.82
CA HIS A 53 11.47 -14.66 -7.04
C HIS A 53 10.21 -13.97 -6.50
N THR A 54 10.35 -12.75 -5.97
CA THR A 54 9.20 -11.95 -5.50
C THR A 54 8.25 -11.60 -6.65
N ALA A 55 8.79 -11.23 -7.82
CA ALA A 55 7.98 -10.92 -9.00
C ALA A 55 7.24 -12.15 -9.55
N GLU A 56 7.86 -13.33 -9.52
CA GLU A 56 7.23 -14.59 -9.89
C GLU A 56 6.07 -14.92 -8.95
N MET A 57 6.28 -14.82 -7.63
CA MET A 57 5.24 -15.02 -6.62
C MET A 57 4.07 -14.04 -6.77
N GLN A 58 4.35 -12.78 -7.12
CA GLN A 58 3.31 -11.79 -7.38
C GLN A 58 2.55 -12.01 -8.69
N SER A 59 3.09 -12.82 -9.60
CA SER A 59 2.45 -13.16 -10.87
C SER A 59 1.49 -14.35 -10.76
N ILE A 60 1.56 -15.12 -9.67
CA ILE A 60 0.69 -16.27 -9.44
C ILE A 60 -0.72 -15.77 -9.12
N PRO A 61 -1.76 -16.15 -9.89
CA PRO A 61 -3.12 -15.72 -9.61
C PRO A 61 -3.64 -16.34 -8.31
N ILE A 62 -4.17 -15.50 -7.43
CA ILE A 62 -4.79 -15.96 -6.16
C ILE A 62 -6.21 -16.46 -6.44
N ASP A 63 -6.51 -17.70 -6.05
CA ASP A 63 -7.87 -18.23 -6.09
C ASP A 63 -8.72 -17.73 -4.90
N PHE A 64 -9.20 -16.49 -4.99
CA PHE A 64 -10.04 -15.90 -3.96
C PHE A 64 -11.32 -16.71 -3.69
N ALA A 65 -11.88 -17.35 -4.71
CA ALA A 65 -13.11 -18.15 -4.57
C ALA A 65 -12.86 -19.37 -3.69
N GLY A 66 -11.76 -20.10 -3.90
CA GLY A 66 -11.35 -21.21 -3.05
C GLY A 66 -11.09 -20.79 -1.61
N LEU A 67 -10.37 -19.68 -1.40
CA LEU A 67 -10.07 -19.17 -0.05
C LEU A 67 -11.32 -18.73 0.72
N ILE A 68 -12.31 -18.14 0.03
CA ILE A 68 -13.61 -17.79 0.63
C ILE A 68 -14.40 -19.06 0.97
N ARG A 69 -14.44 -20.05 0.06
CA ARG A 69 -15.14 -21.32 0.30
C ARG A 69 -14.53 -22.11 1.46
N ALA A 70 -13.20 -22.05 1.61
CA ALA A 70 -12.48 -22.67 2.71
C ALA A 70 -12.63 -21.89 4.04
N GLY A 71 -13.24 -20.70 4.03
CA GLY A 71 -13.38 -19.85 5.22
C GLY A 71 -12.06 -19.23 5.70
N VAL A 72 -11.04 -19.20 4.84
CA VAL A 72 -9.72 -18.61 5.14
C VAL A 72 -9.81 -17.08 5.11
N ILE A 73 -10.52 -16.55 4.11
CA ILE A 73 -10.78 -15.12 3.95
C ILE A 73 -12.27 -14.84 3.78
N GLU A 74 -12.70 -13.64 4.17
CA GLU A 74 -14.06 -13.14 4.00
C GLU A 74 -14.02 -11.79 3.29
N ARG A 75 -14.84 -11.62 2.23
CA ARG A 75 -14.86 -10.40 1.44
C ARG A 75 -15.66 -9.30 2.15
N ARG A 76 -15.01 -8.18 2.47
CA ARG A 76 -15.58 -6.96 3.09
C ARG A 76 -15.42 -5.75 2.16
N GLY A 77 -16.13 -5.77 1.04
CA GLY A 77 -16.06 -4.72 0.03
C GLY A 77 -14.74 -4.76 -0.77
N PRO A 78 -13.90 -3.69 -0.73
CA PRO A 78 -12.57 -3.71 -1.36
C PRO A 78 -11.50 -4.38 -0.48
N TRP A 79 -11.83 -4.76 0.75
CA TRP A 79 -10.96 -5.41 1.70
C TRP A 79 -11.35 -6.88 1.92
N TYR A 80 -10.41 -7.66 2.45
CA TYR A 80 -10.61 -9.05 2.82
C TYR A 80 -10.21 -9.26 4.28
N LYS A 81 -11.13 -9.78 5.08
CA LYS A 81 -10.82 -10.21 6.45
C LYS A 81 -10.19 -11.59 6.40
N VAL A 82 -8.99 -11.75 6.93
CA VAL A 82 -8.30 -13.03 7.05
C VAL A 82 -8.65 -13.65 8.39
N HIS A 83 -9.28 -14.82 8.36
CA HIS A 83 -9.61 -15.59 9.57
C HIS A 83 -8.43 -16.46 10.00
N ARG A 84 -7.71 -17.03 9.04
CA ARG A 84 -6.57 -17.92 9.27
C ARG A 84 -5.38 -17.47 8.43
N TRP A 85 -4.43 -16.79 9.06
CA TRP A 85 -3.24 -16.30 8.37
C TRP A 85 -2.36 -17.44 7.84
N GLU A 86 -2.27 -18.52 8.60
CA GLU A 86 -1.44 -19.69 8.28
C GLU A 86 -1.96 -20.48 7.08
N ASP A 87 -3.29 -20.53 6.89
CA ASP A 87 -3.93 -21.14 5.72
C ASP A 87 -3.82 -20.27 4.45
N LEU A 88 -3.38 -19.01 4.58
CA LEU A 88 -3.22 -18.13 3.41
C LEU A 88 -1.97 -18.56 2.63
N PRO A 89 -2.08 -18.83 1.31
CA PRO A 89 -0.94 -19.23 0.51
C PRO A 89 0.16 -18.16 0.52
N GLU A 90 1.42 -18.59 0.46
CA GLU A 90 2.57 -17.69 0.57
C GLU A 90 2.58 -16.60 -0.52
N HIS A 91 2.30 -16.98 -1.77
CA HIS A 91 2.17 -16.03 -2.88
C HIS A 91 1.05 -15.01 -2.66
N ALA A 92 -0.03 -15.38 -1.96
CA ALA A 92 -1.09 -14.45 -1.61
C ALA A 92 -0.65 -13.46 -0.54
N ARG A 93 0.12 -13.91 0.47
CA ARG A 93 0.72 -13.02 1.47
C ARG A 93 1.66 -12.00 0.82
N ALA A 94 2.46 -12.43 -0.16
CA ALA A 94 3.37 -11.56 -0.91
C ALA A 94 2.66 -10.51 -1.80
N GLN A 95 1.36 -10.70 -2.08
CA GLN A 95 0.54 -9.76 -2.86
C GLN A 95 -0.29 -8.81 -2.00
N ILE A 96 -0.16 -8.83 -0.67
CA ILE A 96 -0.85 -7.89 0.21
C ILE A 96 -0.22 -6.51 0.05
N SER A 97 -1.00 -5.54 -0.45
CA SER A 97 -0.59 -4.13 -0.60
C SER A 97 -0.66 -3.39 0.72
N ASP A 98 -1.77 -3.58 1.42
CA ASP A 98 -2.11 -2.86 2.64
C ASP A 98 -2.74 -3.84 3.63
N TRP A 99 -2.42 -3.66 4.89
CA TRP A 99 -3.16 -4.27 5.99
C TRP A 99 -3.65 -3.19 6.95
N LYS A 100 -4.72 -3.50 7.68
CA LYS A 100 -5.15 -2.70 8.82
C LYS A 100 -4.91 -3.51 10.08
N SER A 101 -3.91 -3.13 10.85
CA SER A 101 -3.65 -3.74 12.15
C SER A 101 -4.61 -3.16 13.18
N GLY A 102 -5.43 -4.04 13.77
CA GLY A 102 -6.48 -3.71 14.72
C GLY A 102 -6.99 -4.99 15.39
N GLN A 103 -8.28 -5.05 15.72
CA GLN A 103 -8.90 -6.24 16.31
C GLN A 103 -9.15 -7.37 15.28
N GLU A 104 -9.08 -7.08 13.99
CA GLU A 104 -9.29 -8.01 12.88
C GLU A 104 -8.17 -7.86 11.84
N MET A 105 -7.65 -8.96 11.30
CA MET A 105 -6.70 -8.93 10.19
C MET A 105 -7.45 -8.63 8.89
N VAL A 106 -7.47 -7.37 8.48
CA VAL A 106 -8.10 -6.93 7.24
C VAL A 106 -7.03 -6.51 6.25
N VAL A 107 -6.97 -7.18 5.10
CA VAL A 107 -5.94 -7.00 4.07
C VAL A 107 -6.55 -6.58 2.74
N ARG A 108 -5.75 -5.87 1.95
CA ARG A 108 -6.05 -5.53 0.57
C ARG A 108 -4.97 -6.13 -0.32
N PHE A 109 -5.39 -6.96 -1.26
CA PHE A 109 -4.49 -7.54 -2.25
C PHE A 109 -4.26 -6.58 -3.41
N HIS A 110 -3.05 -6.60 -3.97
CA HIS A 110 -2.76 -5.95 -5.24
C HIS A 110 -3.72 -6.47 -6.29
N ARG A 111 -4.47 -5.57 -6.92
CA ARG A 111 -5.15 -5.94 -8.16
C ARG A 111 -4.08 -6.03 -9.23
N PRO A 112 -3.94 -7.16 -9.95
CA PRO A 112 -3.18 -7.14 -11.18
C PRO A 112 -3.81 -6.07 -12.06
N THR A 113 -3.10 -4.96 -12.26
CA THR A 113 -3.54 -3.93 -13.20
C THR A 113 -3.56 -4.61 -14.55
N LYS A 114 -4.74 -4.91 -15.08
CA LYS A 114 -4.92 -5.34 -16.48
C LYS A 114 -4.35 -4.25 -17.38
N LYS A 115 -3.04 -4.25 -17.64
CA LYS A 115 -2.45 -3.54 -18.76
C LYS A 115 -2.64 -4.41 -20.01
N LEU A 116 -3.89 -4.56 -20.41
CA LEU A 116 -4.25 -4.91 -21.78
C LEU A 116 -4.72 -3.62 -22.43
N LYS A 117 -3.79 -2.77 -22.86
CA LYS A 117 -4.07 -1.85 -23.95
C LYS A 117 -3.51 -2.50 -25.20
N ALA A 118 -4.42 -3.07 -25.96
CA ALA A 118 -4.22 -3.66 -27.25
C ALA A 118 -3.36 -2.76 -28.16
N SER A 119 -2.22 -3.28 -28.60
CA SER A 119 -1.57 -2.90 -29.85
C SER A 119 -1.46 -4.16 -30.71
N ALA A 120 -2.61 -4.81 -30.92
CA ALA A 120 -2.81 -5.77 -32.00
C ALA A 120 -3.80 -5.10 -32.95
N SER A 121 -3.28 -4.24 -33.83
CA SER A 121 -3.95 -3.99 -35.10
C SER A 121 -3.72 -5.24 -35.93
N PRO A 122 -4.74 -6.06 -36.23
CA PRO A 122 -4.60 -7.04 -37.30
C PRO A 122 -4.47 -6.25 -38.59
N SER A 123 -3.23 -6.06 -39.07
CA SER A 123 -2.97 -5.61 -40.42
C SER A 123 -3.56 -6.66 -41.37
N GLN A 124 -4.75 -6.31 -41.85
CA GLN A 124 -5.43 -6.93 -42.97
C GLN A 124 -4.53 -6.77 -44.20
N SER A 125 -3.81 -7.83 -44.55
CA SER A 125 -3.18 -8.00 -45.85
C SER A 125 -3.50 -9.41 -46.33
N GLN A 126 -4.73 -9.57 -46.81
CA GLN A 126 -5.00 -10.60 -47.81
C GLN A 126 -4.46 -10.04 -49.13
N ASP A 127 -3.16 -10.23 -49.35
CA ASP A 127 -2.59 -10.02 -50.67
C ASP A 127 -2.78 -11.31 -51.46
N ALA A 128 -3.40 -11.14 -52.62
CA ALA A 128 -3.84 -12.17 -53.51
C ALA A 128 -2.78 -12.40 -54.59
N GLU A 129 -2.16 -13.56 -54.60
CA GLU A 129 -1.42 -14.12 -55.74
C GLU A 129 -1.84 -15.60 -55.77
N GLN A 130 -2.81 -16.05 -56.57
CA GLN A 130 -2.75 -16.22 -58.02
C GLN A 130 -1.35 -16.60 -58.51
N GLU A 131 -1.11 -17.89 -58.76
CA GLU A 131 -1.02 -18.37 -60.14
C GLU A 131 -1.46 -19.84 -60.27
N PRO A 132 -2.20 -20.17 -61.35
CA PRO A 132 -2.54 -21.53 -61.72
C PRO A 132 -1.51 -22.14 -62.70
N THR A 133 -1.22 -23.42 -62.49
CA THR A 133 -0.75 -24.44 -63.46
C THR A 133 0.55 -24.20 -64.22
#